data_AF-A0A953JUG0-F1
#
_entry.id   AF-A0A953JUG0-F1
#
_cell.length_a   1.000
_cell.length_b   1.000
_cell.length_c   1.000
_cell.angle_alpha   90.00
_cell.angle_beta   90.00
_cell.angle_gamma   90.00
#
_symmetry.space_group_name_H-M   'P 1'
#
loop_
_entity.id
_entity.type
_entity.pdbx_description
1 polymer ?
#
loop_
_entity_poly.entity_id
_entity_poly.type
_entity_poly.pdbx_seq_one_letter_code
_entity_poly.pdbx_strand_id
1 'polypeptide(L)'
;MAKCEQGYLCEVCGEDVAEISDSDLYLRYVIGLVDPESLHTTPERHIRCNPSLAQFIVDDDFPPVRVDGPFDKRQLDTTTVRERESLVSRGWRRLREVSHSELSIIDYPLAEVQARLQRRAL
;
A
#
# COMPACT_ATOMS: atom_id res chain seq x y z
N MET A 1 13.48 -22.78 -13.39
CA MET A 1 12.22 -22.41 -14.06
C MET A 1 11.64 -21.29 -13.23
N ALA A 2 11.70 -20.06 -13.75
CA ALA A 2 11.52 -18.84 -12.97
C ALA A 2 10.03 -18.59 -12.69
N LYS A 3 9.70 -18.14 -11.47
CA LYS A 3 8.38 -17.69 -10.98
C LYS A 3 7.84 -16.44 -11.72
N CYS A 4 8.10 -16.30 -13.02
CA CYS A 4 7.86 -15.07 -13.76
C CYS A 4 6.59 -15.11 -14.64
N GLU A 5 5.81 -16.20 -14.62
CA GLU A 5 4.66 -16.36 -15.53
C GLU A 5 3.29 -16.37 -14.82
N GLN A 6 3.26 -16.29 -13.49
CA GLN A 6 2.05 -16.03 -12.71
C GLN A 6 2.25 -14.67 -12.04
N GLY A 7 1.30 -13.75 -12.17
CA GLY A 7 1.33 -12.49 -11.44
C GLY A 7 1.43 -12.74 -9.94
N TYR A 8 1.65 -11.68 -9.16
CA TYR A 8 1.57 -11.83 -7.71
C TYR A 8 0.12 -12.17 -7.34
N LEU A 9 -0.13 -13.43 -6.93
CA LEU A 9 -1.47 -13.87 -6.51
C LEU A 9 -1.82 -13.24 -5.17
N CYS A 10 -3.04 -12.70 -5.08
CA CYS A 10 -3.57 -12.23 -3.81
C CYS A 10 -3.81 -13.41 -2.86
N GLU A 11 -3.20 -13.41 -1.68
CA GLU A 11 -3.39 -14.47 -0.67
C GLU A 11 -4.81 -14.54 -0.08
N VAL A 12 -5.66 -13.55 -0.35
CA VAL A 12 -7.02 -13.45 0.20
C VAL A 12 -8.06 -13.99 -0.79
N CYS A 13 -8.10 -13.46 -2.02
CA CYS A 13 -9.09 -13.88 -3.02
C CYS A 13 -8.54 -14.93 -4.01
N GLY A 14 -7.22 -15.11 -4.10
CA GLY A 14 -6.58 -16.03 -5.04
C GLY A 14 -6.47 -15.52 -6.47
N GLU A 15 -6.92 -14.29 -6.76
CA GLU A 15 -6.82 -13.67 -8.09
C GLU A 15 -5.49 -12.91 -8.25
N ASP A 16 -5.08 -12.68 -9.51
CA ASP A 16 -3.87 -11.91 -9.82
C ASP A 16 -4.00 -10.45 -9.35
N VAL A 17 -2.95 -9.95 -8.70
CA VAL A 17 -2.74 -8.51 -8.54
C VAL A 17 -2.08 -8.01 -9.82
N ALA A 18 -2.93 -7.63 -10.79
CA ALA A 18 -2.51 -7.28 -12.14
C ALA A 18 -1.66 -6.02 -12.22
N GLU A 19 -2.01 -5.02 -11.40
CA GLU A 19 -1.36 -3.70 -11.42
C GLU A 19 -0.75 -3.39 -10.06
N ILE A 20 0.42 -2.74 -10.07
CA ILE A 20 1.06 -2.27 -8.85
C ILE A 20 0.18 -1.25 -8.10
N SER A 21 -0.68 -0.51 -8.80
CA SER A 21 -1.67 0.40 -8.19
C SER A 21 -2.75 -0.31 -7.38
N ASP A 22 -2.92 -1.61 -7.59
CA ASP A 22 -3.83 -2.46 -6.83
C ASP A 22 -3.12 -3.23 -5.70
N SER A 23 -1.80 -3.12 -5.57
CA SER A 23 -1.02 -3.86 -4.58
C SER A 23 -1.04 -3.22 -3.19
N ASP A 24 -1.49 -4.01 -2.20
CA ASP A 24 -1.38 -3.68 -0.78
C ASP A 24 0.07 -3.72 -0.30
N LEU A 25 0.88 -4.65 -0.81
CA LEU A 25 2.29 -4.76 -0.43
C LEU A 25 3.06 -3.48 -0.82
N TYR A 26 2.90 -3.03 -2.06
CA TYR A 26 3.55 -1.81 -2.53
C TYR A 26 2.97 -0.57 -1.88
N LEU A 27 1.66 -0.50 -1.61
CA LEU A 27 1.09 0.59 -0.80
C LEU A 27 1.77 0.67 0.58
N ARG A 28 1.85 -0.47 1.29
CA ARG A 28 2.51 -0.56 2.61
C ARG A 28 3.99 -0.18 2.55
N TYR A 29 4.69 -0.58 1.50
CA TYR A 29 6.07 -0.16 1.27
C TYR A 29 6.18 1.35 1.06
N VAL A 30 5.31 1.93 0.22
CA VAL A 30 5.33 3.36 -0.11
C VAL A 30 5.14 4.23 1.13
N ILE A 31 4.27 3.81 2.05
CA ILE A 31 4.05 4.49 3.34
C ILE A 31 4.98 4.01 4.46
N GLY A 32 5.90 3.09 4.16
CA GLY A 32 6.97 2.64 5.04
C GLY A 32 6.54 1.72 6.19
N LEU A 33 5.49 0.92 5.98
CA LEU A 33 5.06 -0.17 6.87
C LEU A 33 5.75 -1.51 6.56
N VAL A 34 6.39 -1.64 5.40
CA VAL A 34 7.16 -2.82 4.99
C VAL A 34 8.57 -2.39 4.64
N ASP A 35 9.54 -3.20 5.07
CA ASP A 35 10.95 -3.00 4.73
C ASP A 35 11.24 -3.45 3.29
N PRO A 36 12.05 -2.70 2.50
CA PRO A 36 12.39 -3.09 1.12
C PRO A 36 12.96 -4.51 1.03
N GLU A 37 13.74 -4.94 2.02
CA GLU A 37 14.33 -6.29 2.02
C GLU A 37 13.27 -7.39 2.14
N SER A 38 12.09 -7.07 2.70
CA SER A 38 11.00 -8.04 2.86
C SER A 38 10.07 -8.14 1.64
N LEU A 39 10.22 -7.28 0.62
CA LEU A 39 9.31 -7.24 -0.54
C LEU A 39 9.25 -8.56 -1.31
N HIS A 40 10.38 -9.24 -1.47
CA HIS A 40 10.47 -10.48 -2.26
C HIS A 40 9.94 -11.73 -1.52
N THR A 41 9.70 -11.61 -0.21
CA THR A 41 9.20 -12.71 0.64
C THR A 41 7.82 -12.46 1.21
N THR A 42 7.36 -11.20 1.23
CA THR A 42 6.04 -10.86 1.75
C THR A 42 4.96 -11.25 0.74
N PRO A 43 3.88 -11.94 1.17
CA PRO A 43 2.74 -12.22 0.32
C PRO A 43 2.07 -10.95 -0.21
N GLU A 44 1.48 -11.06 -1.39
CA GLU A 44 0.76 -9.97 -2.03
C GLU A 44 -0.75 -10.05 -1.75
N ARG A 45 -1.41 -8.89 -1.71
CA ARG A 45 -2.86 -8.75 -1.68
C ARG A 45 -3.31 -7.59 -2.52
N HIS A 46 -4.54 -7.64 -3.04
CA HIS A 46 -5.16 -6.38 -3.49
C HIS A 46 -5.35 -5.44 -2.30
N ILE A 47 -5.25 -4.14 -2.54
CA ILE A 47 -5.57 -3.10 -1.55
C ILE A 47 -6.96 -3.37 -0.95
N ARG A 48 -7.96 -3.67 -1.80
CA ARG A 48 -9.34 -3.94 -1.36
C ARG A 48 -9.48 -5.22 -0.52
N CYS A 49 -8.60 -6.19 -0.74
CA CYS A 49 -8.51 -7.42 0.05
C CYS A 49 -7.91 -7.18 1.44
N ASN A 50 -7.32 -6.01 1.69
CA ASN A 50 -6.96 -5.52 3.02
C ASN A 50 -7.85 -4.33 3.44
N PRO A 51 -9.13 -4.57 3.79
CA PRO A 51 -10.08 -3.49 4.05
C PRO A 51 -9.70 -2.67 5.29
N SER A 52 -8.95 -3.25 6.23
CA SER A 52 -8.41 -2.57 7.41
C SER A 52 -7.50 -1.39 7.06
N LEU A 53 -6.74 -1.47 5.96
CA LEU A 53 -5.93 -0.36 5.46
C LEU A 53 -6.68 0.46 4.40
N ALA A 54 -7.36 -0.21 3.46
CA ALA A 54 -8.02 0.44 2.33
C ALA A 54 -9.13 1.42 2.73
N GLN A 55 -9.81 1.20 3.86
CA GLN A 55 -10.81 2.13 4.37
C GLN A 55 -10.26 3.55 4.62
N PHE A 56 -8.94 3.70 4.80
CA PHE A 56 -8.30 5.00 5.02
C PHE A 56 -7.94 5.72 3.71
N ILE A 57 -8.15 5.13 2.53
CA ILE A 57 -7.96 5.86 1.27
C ILE A 57 -9.16 6.78 1.06
N VAL A 58 -8.89 8.08 0.93
CA VAL A 58 -9.83 9.15 0.61
C VAL A 58 -9.32 9.87 -0.63
N ASP A 59 -9.86 9.47 -1.77
CA ASP A 59 -9.53 10.00 -3.09
C ASP A 59 -10.72 9.76 -4.03
N ASP A 60 -10.99 10.68 -4.96
CA ASP A 60 -12.15 10.59 -5.86
C ASP A 60 -12.00 9.42 -6.85
N ASP A 61 -10.76 9.04 -7.19
CA ASP A 61 -10.45 7.93 -8.08
C ASP A 61 -10.44 6.56 -7.35
N PHE A 62 -10.65 6.53 -6.03
CA PHE A 62 -10.65 5.29 -5.24
C PHE A 62 -12.03 5.04 -4.62
N PRO A 63 -12.79 4.02 -5.06
CA PRO A 63 -14.11 3.77 -4.51
C PRO A 63 -14.01 3.39 -3.02
N PRO A 64 -14.72 4.09 -2.10
CA PRO A 64 -14.55 3.92 -0.66
C PRO A 64 -14.77 2.48 -0.18
N VAL A 65 -13.91 2.04 0.75
CA VAL A 65 -14.05 0.75 1.43
C VAL A 65 -14.67 0.96 2.80
N ARG A 66 -15.73 0.18 3.10
CA ARG A 66 -16.39 0.18 4.41
C ARG A 66 -16.06 -1.12 5.13
N VAL A 67 -15.76 -0.99 6.42
CA VAL A 67 -15.57 -2.10 7.35
C VAL A 67 -16.69 -2.00 8.38
N ASP A 68 -17.27 -3.14 8.73
CA ASP A 68 -18.21 -3.23 9.85
C ASP A 68 -17.50 -3.79 11.09
N GLY A 69 -17.97 -3.38 12.27
CA GLY A 69 -17.42 -3.82 13.55
C GLY A 69 -16.25 -2.97 14.06
N PRO A 70 -15.46 -3.47 15.03
CA PRO A 70 -14.53 -2.67 15.83
C PRO A 70 -13.33 -2.10 15.05
N PHE A 71 -13.10 -2.58 13.83
CA PHE A 71 -12.05 -2.08 12.94
C PHE A 71 -12.54 -1.02 11.96
N ASP A 72 -13.83 -0.67 11.99
CA ASP A 72 -14.38 0.44 11.22
C ASP A 72 -13.75 1.75 11.67
N LYS A 73 -13.12 2.47 10.74
CA LYS A 73 -12.48 3.76 11.02
C LYS A 73 -13.44 4.78 11.64
N ARG A 74 -14.75 4.67 11.38
CA ARG A 74 -15.78 5.56 11.96
C ARG A 74 -15.92 5.40 13.48
N GLN A 75 -15.41 4.30 14.04
CA GLN A 75 -15.41 4.00 15.47
C GLN A 75 -14.08 4.35 16.15
N LEU A 76 -13.09 4.83 15.41
CA LEU A 76 -11.77 5.17 15.93
C LEU A 76 -11.66 6.66 16.29
N ASP A 77 -10.60 7.02 17.02
CA ASP A 77 -10.28 8.41 17.33
C ASP A 77 -10.12 9.24 16.04
N THR A 78 -10.83 10.36 15.97
CA THR A 78 -10.90 11.21 14.76
C THR A 78 -9.55 11.79 14.34
N THR A 79 -8.64 12.06 15.29
CA THR A 79 -7.29 12.56 14.97
C THR A 79 -6.48 11.46 14.30
N THR A 80 -6.49 10.28 14.90
CA THR A 80 -5.86 9.07 14.35
C THR A 80 -6.41 8.73 12.97
N VAL A 81 -7.73 8.86 12.77
CA VAL A 81 -8.36 8.64 11.46
C VAL A 81 -7.83 9.63 10.44
N ARG A 82 -7.81 10.93 10.75
CA ARG A 82 -7.30 11.97 9.82
C ARG A 82 -5.84 11.77 9.45
N GLU A 83 -5.00 11.41 10.42
CA GLU A 83 -3.58 11.11 10.18
C GLU A 83 -3.41 9.91 9.24
N ARG A 84 -4.15 8.83 9.49
CA ARG A 84 -4.14 7.65 8.63
C ARG A 84 -4.71 7.94 7.25
N GLU A 85 -5.80 8.69 7.15
CA GLU A 85 -6.38 9.09 5.87
C GLU A 85 -5.38 9.90 5.05
N SER A 86 -4.71 10.86 5.67
CA SER A 86 -3.67 11.66 5.02
C SER A 86 -2.52 10.78 4.51
N LEU A 87 -1.96 9.91 5.36
CA LEU A 87 -0.82 9.06 5.01
C LEU A 87 -1.18 8.06 3.90
N VAL A 88 -2.28 7.32 4.07
CA VAL A 88 -2.64 6.21 3.17
C VAL A 88 -3.12 6.77 1.82
N SER A 89 -3.84 7.89 1.79
CA SER A 89 -4.25 8.53 0.53
C SER A 89 -3.06 9.10 -0.25
N ARG A 90 -2.10 9.73 0.45
CA ARG A 90 -0.83 10.15 -0.19
C ARG A 90 -0.04 8.96 -0.72
N GLY A 91 0.01 7.87 0.06
CA GLY A 91 0.66 6.63 -0.36
C GLY A 91 0.04 6.03 -1.61
N TRP A 92 -1.29 6.00 -1.69
CA TRP A 92 -2.00 5.46 -2.85
C TRP A 92 -1.82 6.34 -4.10
N ARG A 93 -1.90 7.67 -3.97
CA ARG A 93 -1.59 8.59 -5.08
C ARG A 93 -0.15 8.41 -5.55
N ARG A 94 0.80 8.32 -4.62
CA ARG A 94 2.20 8.07 -4.94
C ARG A 94 2.37 6.74 -5.67
N LEU A 95 1.68 5.69 -5.25
CA LEU A 95 1.70 4.38 -5.90
C LEU A 95 1.23 4.46 -7.35
N ARG A 96 0.15 5.20 -7.62
CA ARG A 96 -0.33 5.49 -8.98
C ARG A 96 0.63 6.33 -9.81
N GLU A 97 1.31 7.30 -9.20
CA GLU A 97 2.33 8.08 -9.90
C GLU A 97 3.49 7.20 -10.34
N VAL A 98 3.99 6.35 -9.43
CA VAL A 98 5.18 5.54 -9.72
C VAL A 98 4.90 4.36 -10.64
N SER A 99 3.67 3.83 -10.62
CA SER A 99 3.24 2.76 -11.54
C SER A 99 3.35 3.14 -13.01
N HIS A 100 3.30 4.44 -13.32
CA HIS A 100 3.41 4.98 -14.67
C HIS A 100 4.76 5.66 -14.92
N SER A 101 5.77 5.42 -14.06
CA SER A 101 7.07 6.08 -14.11
C SER A 101 8.21 5.09 -14.34
N GLU A 102 9.34 5.61 -14.84
CA GLU A 102 10.62 4.87 -14.95
C GLU A 102 11.44 4.90 -13.66
N LEU A 103 10.82 5.23 -12.51
CA LEU A 103 11.53 5.32 -11.24
C LEU A 103 11.98 3.95 -10.75
N SER A 104 13.12 3.91 -10.07
CA SER A 104 13.56 2.72 -9.37
C SER A 104 12.68 2.46 -8.15
N ILE A 105 12.53 1.19 -7.76
CA ILE A 105 11.75 0.78 -6.60
C ILE A 105 12.16 1.51 -5.32
N ILE A 106 13.44 1.88 -5.18
CA ILE A 106 13.96 2.63 -4.03
C ILE A 106 13.39 4.06 -3.92
N ASP A 107 12.90 4.61 -5.03
CA ASP A 107 12.33 5.96 -5.13
C ASP A 107 10.79 5.94 -5.00
N TYR A 108 10.18 4.75 -4.86
CA TYR A 108 8.73 4.62 -4.71
C TYR A 108 8.20 5.23 -3.42
N PRO A 109 8.84 5.06 -2.25
CA PRO A 109 8.29 5.54 -1.00
C PRO A 109 8.08 7.05 -0.96
N LEU A 110 7.19 7.49 -0.07
CA LEU A 110 7.03 8.90 0.24
C LEU A 110 8.37 9.49 0.70
N ALA A 111 8.60 10.78 0.43
CA ALA A 111 9.86 11.46 0.73
C ALA A 111 10.30 11.28 2.21
N GLU A 112 9.35 11.37 3.15
CA GLU A 112 9.64 11.13 4.58
C GLU A 112 10.03 9.68 4.89
N VAL A 113 9.56 8.71 4.11
CA VAL A 113 9.93 7.29 4.24
C VAL A 113 11.31 7.06 3.65
N GLN A 114 11.61 7.64 2.48
CA GLN A 114 12.96 7.58 1.88
C GLN A 114 14.01 8.15 2.85
N ALA A 115 13.76 9.33 3.41
CA ALA A 115 14.66 9.97 4.38
C ALA A 115 14.82 9.12 5.66
N ARG A 116 13.81 8.33 6.05
CA ARG A 116 13.92 7.39 7.17
C ARG A 116 14.74 6.15 6.81
N LEU A 117 14.56 5.58 5.62
CA LEU A 117 15.32 4.42 5.15
C LEU A 117 16.81 4.75 4.98
N GLN A 118 17.12 5.91 4.38
CA GLN A 118 18.50 6.38 4.23
C GLN A 118 19.22 6.53 5.58
N ARG A 119 18.53 7.04 6.62
CA ARG A 119 19.09 7.17 7.97
C ARG A 119 19.34 5.83 8.67
N ARG A 120 18.65 4.75 8.28
CA ARG A 120 18.85 3.41 8.86
C ARG A 120 20.00 2.65 8.20
N ALA A 121 20.36 3.03 6.98
CA ALA A 121 21.46 2.44 6.22
C ALA A 121 22.83 3.05 6.55
N LEU A 122 22.87 4.14 7.33
CA LEU A 122 24.06 4.81 7.86
C LEU A 122 24.38 4.32 9.27
#